data_AF-A0A1H1BQ97-F1
#
_entry.id   AF-A0A1H1BQ97-F1
#
_cell.length_a   1.000
_cell.length_b   1.000
_cell.length_c   1.000
_cell.angle_alpha   90.00
_cell.angle_beta   90.00
_cell.angle_gamma   90.00
#
_symmetry.space_group_name_H-M   'P 1'
#
loop_
_entity.id
_entity.type
_entity.pdbx_description
1 polymer ?
#
loop_
_entity_poly.entity_id
_entity_poly.type
_entity_poly.pdbx_seq_one_letter_code
_entity_poly.pdbx_strand_id
1 'polypeptide(L)' 'MKVYIVAYTDGVVMFPAHNKFYRSKDAAKKKCNQMNEGRKANNQVSVFCADNWHKE' A
#
# COMPACT_ATOMS: atom_id res chain seq x y z
N MET A 1 11.55 11.74 -6.16
CA MET A 1 11.27 11.24 -4.78
C MET A 1 10.29 10.07 -4.89
N LYS A 2 10.58 8.91 -4.27
CA LYS A 2 9.65 7.76 -4.29
C LYS A 2 8.56 7.97 -3.25
N VAL A 3 7.32 7.63 -3.60
CA VAL A 3 6.17 7.61 -2.68
C VAL A 3 5.65 6.17 -2.58
N TYR A 4 5.09 5.84 -1.42
CA TYR A 4 4.61 4.50 -1.11
C TYR A 4 3.13 4.55 -0.73
N ILE A 5 2.40 3.49 -1.05
CA ILE A 5 1.00 3.33 -0.69
C ILE A 5 0.75 1.92 -0.13
N VAL A 6 -0.21 1.81 0.77
CA VAL A 6 -0.69 0.52 1.28
C VAL A 6 -1.95 0.17 0.50
N ALA A 7 -1.97 -0.98 -0.16
CA ALA A 7 -3.06 -1.38 -1.04
C ALA A 7 -3.37 -2.88 -0.95
N TYR A 8 -4.61 -3.22 -1.27
CA TYR A 8 -5.01 -4.60 -1.57
C TYR A 8 -4.62 -4.92 -3.01
N THR A 9 -4.33 -6.19 -3.26
CA THR A 9 -4.15 -6.73 -4.61
C THR A 9 -5.13 -7.85 -4.82
N ASP A 10 -5.89 -7.78 -5.90
CA ASP A 10 -6.73 -8.87 -6.38
C ASP A 10 -6.24 -9.24 -7.79
N GLY A 11 -5.25 -10.14 -7.84
CA GLY A 11 -4.58 -10.58 -9.06
C GLY A 11 -3.96 -9.43 -9.85
N VAL A 12 -4.74 -8.86 -10.77
CA VAL A 12 -4.31 -7.84 -11.76
C VAL A 12 -4.63 -6.42 -11.28
N VAL A 13 -5.53 -6.25 -10.31
CA VAL A 13 -5.97 -4.93 -9.84
C VAL A 13 -5.42 -4.60 -8.46
N MET A 14 -5.14 -3.32 -8.23
CA MET A 14 -4.67 -2.78 -6.97
C MET A 14 -5.64 -1.71 -6.46
N PHE A 15 -6.09 -1.84 -5.22
CA PHE A 15 -6.99 -0.88 -4.58
C PHE A 15 -6.33 -0.27 -3.35
N PRO A 16 -6.27 1.07 -3.22
CA PRO A 16 -5.70 1.71 -2.06
C PRO A 16 -6.45 1.30 -0.79
N ALA A 17 -5.74 0.75 0.18
CA ALA A 17 -6.33 0.39 1.47
C ALA A 17 -6.54 1.62 2.35
N HIS A 18 -5.87 2.71 2.02
CA HIS A 18 -5.98 3.98 2.71
C HIS A 18 -5.66 5.14 1.73
N ASN A 19 -6.36 6.26 1.89
CA ASN A 19 -6.13 7.48 1.10
C ASN A 19 -4.92 8.26 1.61
N LYS A 20 -3.78 7.59 1.76
CA LYS A 20 -2.54 8.19 2.26
C LYS A 20 -1.33 7.65 1.52
N PHE A 21 -0.54 8.58 0.99
CA PHE A 21 0.81 8.31 0.50
C PHE A 21 1.85 8.54 1.60
N TYR A 22 2.90 7.73 1.56
CA TYR A 22 4.01 7.77 2.50
C TYR A 22 5.28 8.14 1.76
N ARG A 23 6.05 9.08 2.30
CA ARG A 23 7.37 9.44 1.75
C ARG A 23 8.48 8.48 2.18
N SER A 24 8.22 7.65 3.20
CA SER A 24 9.12 6.63 3.73
C SER A 24 8.50 5.24 3.61
N LYS A 25 9.30 4.27 3.15
CA LYS A 25 8.91 2.86 3.06
C LYS A 25 8.60 2.26 4.43
N ASP A 26 9.35 2.66 5.46
CA ASP A 26 9.19 2.13 6.81
C ASP A 26 7.89 2.60 7.46
N ALA A 27 7.51 3.86 7.20
CA ALA A 27 6.21 4.39 7.62
C ALA A 27 5.05 3.63 6.97
N ALA A 28 5.16 3.31 5.67
CA ALA A 28 4.18 2.50 4.97
C ALA A 28 4.12 1.06 5.50
N LYS A 29 5.28 0.44 5.76
CA LYS A 29 5.39 -0.91 6.34
C LYS A 29 4.75 -1.00 7.73
N LYS A 30 5.00 -0.02 8.60
CA LYS A 30 4.39 0.03 9.94
C LYS A 30 2.87 0.01 9.83
N LYS A 31 2.29 0.80 8.92
CA LYS A 31 0.85 0.81 8.70
C LYS A 31 0.34 -0.48 8.08
N CYS A 32 1.06 -1.04 7.11
CA CYS A 32 0.74 -2.32 6.48
C CYS A 32 0.65 -3.44 7.52
N ASN A 33 1.64 -3.54 8.42
CA ASN A 33 1.66 -4.54 9.48
C ASN A 33 0.48 -4.35 10.45
N GLN A 34 0.21 -3.11 10.89
CA GLN A 34 -0.96 -2.80 11.72
C GLN A 34 -2.29 -3.19 11.04
N MET A 35 -2.39 -3.04 9.72
CA MET A 35 -3.60 -3.40 8.98
C MET A 35 -3.74 -4.91 8.77
N ASN A 36 -2.63 -5.64 8.70
CA ASN A 36 -2.63 -7.10 8.55
C ASN A 36 -2.76 -7.85 9.88
N GLU A 37 -2.58 -7.17 11.01
CA GLU A 37 -2.75 -7.76 12.34
C GLU A 37 -4.18 -8.29 12.51
N GLY A 38 -4.31 -9.59 12.77
CA GLY A 38 -5.61 -10.27 12.91
C GLY A 38 -6.37 -10.59 11.61
N ARG A 39 -5.79 -10.32 10.43
CA ARG A 39 -6.43 -10.64 9.14
C ARG A 39 -6.01 -11.98 8.57
N LYS A 40 -6.97 -12.67 7.94
CA LYS A 40 -6.70 -13.89 7.13
C LYS A 40 -5.89 -13.51 5.88
N ALA A 41 -5.02 -14.43 5.43
CA ALA A 41 -4.07 -14.22 4.33
C ALA A 41 -4.71 -13.65 3.06
N ASN A 42 -5.95 -14.04 2.77
CA ASN A 42 -6.67 -13.73 1.53
C ASN A 42 -7.13 -12.25 1.44
N ASN A 43 -6.98 -11.46 2.50
CA ASN A 43 -7.38 -10.04 2.52
C ASN A 43 -6.29 -9.15 3.15
N GLN A 44 -5.03 -9.55 2.95
CA GLN A 44 -3.88 -8.78 3.41
C GLN A 44 -3.56 -7.64 2.45
N VAL A 45 -3.11 -6.53 3.03
CA VAL A 45 -2.59 -5.39 2.30
C VAL A 45 -1.08 -5.52 2.13
N SER A 46 -0.54 -4.90 1.09
CA SER A 46 0.89 -4.84 0.82
C SER A 46 1.35 -3.40 0.56
N VAL A 47 2.65 -3.15 0.74
CA VAL A 47 3.26 -1.85 0.44
C VAL A 47 3.73 -1.84 -1.00
N PHE A 48 3.23 -0.88 -1.78
CA PHE A 48 3.62 -0.65 -3.16
C PHE A 48 4.37 0.68 -3.27
N CYS A 49 5.34 0.73 -4.18
CA CYS A 49 5.88 2.00 -4.63
C CYS A 49 4.81 2.60 -5.56
N ALA A 50 4.25 3.74 -5.17
CA ALA A 50 3.44 4.53 -6.09
C ALA A 50 4.41 5.08 -7.13
N ASP A 51 4.35 4.53 -8.33
CA ASP A 51 5.12 5.04 -9.44
C ASP A 51 4.43 6.32 -9.93
N ASN A 52 5.23 7.36 -10.18
CA ASN A 52 4.76 8.71 -10.45
C ASN A 52 4.34 8.83 -11.93
N TRP A 53 3.36 8.05 -12.36
CA TRP A 53 2.79 8.15 -13.71
C TRP A 53 1.96 9.44 -13.76
N HIS A 54 2.63 10.56 -14.04
CA HIS A 54 1.98 11.85 -14.25
C HIS A 54 1.48 11.91 -15.69
N LYS A 55 0.20 12.22 -15.87
CA LYS A 55 -0.28 13.04 -17.00
C LYS A 55 -0.80 14.34 -16.38
N GLU A 56 -0.30 15.46 -16.89
CA GLU A 56 -0.88 16.79 -16.64
C GLU A 56 -2.33 16.85 -17.14
#